data_AF-A0A1S2INZ3-F1
#
_entry.id   AF-A0A1S2INZ3-F1
#
_cell.length_a   1.000
_cell.length_b   1.000
_cell.length_c   1.000
_cell.angle_alpha   90.00
_cell.angle_beta   90.00
_cell.angle_gamma   90.00
#
_symmetry.space_group_name_H-M   'P 1'
#
loop_
_entity.id
_entity.type
_entity.pdbx_description
1 polymer ?
#
loop_
_entity_poly.entity_id
_entity_poly.type
_entity_poly.pdbx_seq_one_letter_code
_entity_poly.pdbx_strand_id
1 'polypeptide(L)'
;MENRRTEVDDLLAWVDDQPRTPDLLRRTALRWVDSTGEERLQGMRFAHANGPVMQRLAADGTDRRSLFGAVIDRVLPGSTSVPERLRAQMAFDSVSAALFAAQGTTASDADVLAAARAATVRLTDDA
;
A
#
# COMPACT_ATOMS: atom_id res chain seq x y z
N MET A 1 -7.49 7.90 -11.32
CA MET A 1 -8.32 7.43 -10.18
C MET A 1 -8.95 6.07 -10.49
N GLU A 2 -9.50 5.85 -11.69
CA GLU A 2 -10.01 4.55 -12.18
C GLU A 2 -9.00 3.40 -11.95
N ASN A 3 -7.76 3.53 -12.44
CA ASN A 3 -6.74 2.47 -12.32
C ASN A 3 -6.46 2.00 -10.89
N ARG A 4 -6.48 2.89 -9.89
CA ARG A 4 -6.14 2.50 -8.50
C ARG A 4 -7.30 1.79 -7.80
N ARG A 5 -8.54 2.03 -8.21
CA ARG A 5 -9.69 1.26 -7.75
C ARG A 5 -9.64 -0.14 -8.35
N THR A 6 -9.39 -0.24 -9.66
CA THR A 6 -9.20 -1.52 -10.35
C THR A 6 -8.08 -2.35 -9.73
N GLU A 7 -6.91 -1.78 -9.44
CA GLU A 7 -5.80 -2.50 -8.79
C GLU A 7 -6.15 -3.06 -7.40
N VAL A 8 -7.01 -2.37 -6.64
CA VAL A 8 -7.48 -2.85 -5.34
C VAL A 8 -8.57 -3.90 -5.51
N ASP A 9 -9.46 -3.75 -6.48
CA ASP A 9 -10.47 -4.77 -6.81
C ASP A 9 -9.79 -6.07 -7.27
N ASP A 10 -8.73 -5.98 -8.07
CA ASP A 10 -7.90 -7.13 -8.48
C ASP A 10 -7.20 -7.77 -7.28
N LEU A 11 -6.72 -6.96 -6.33
CA LEU A 11 -6.11 -7.47 -5.10
C LEU A 11 -7.15 -8.17 -4.22
N LEU A 12 -8.37 -7.62 -4.10
CA LEU A 12 -9.47 -8.23 -3.35
C LEU A 12 -9.88 -9.57 -3.97
N ALA A 13 -10.05 -9.63 -5.29
CA ALA A 13 -10.36 -10.86 -6.00
C ALA A 13 -9.26 -11.92 -5.78
N TRP A 14 -7.99 -11.50 -5.82
CA TRP A 14 -6.88 -12.42 -5.53
C TRP A 14 -6.91 -12.94 -4.09
N VAL A 15 -7.16 -12.08 -3.10
CA VAL A 15 -7.26 -12.44 -1.67
C VAL A 15 -8.37 -13.44 -1.43
N ASP A 16 -9.53 -13.26 -2.07
CA ASP A 16 -10.69 -14.13 -1.91
C ASP A 16 -10.42 -15.57 -2.40
N ASP A 17 -9.49 -15.76 -3.34
CA ASP A 17 -9.03 -17.05 -3.84
C ASP A 17 -7.88 -17.68 -3.02
N GLN A 18 -7.34 -16.98 -2.01
CA GLN A 18 -6.22 -17.51 -1.22
C GLN A 18 -6.67 -18.37 -0.04
N PRO A 19 -5.91 -19.43 0.30
CA PRO A 19 -6.05 -20.09 1.59
C PRO A 19 -5.79 -19.11 2.74
N ARG A 20 -6.63 -19.19 3.78
CA ARG A 20 -6.46 -18.42 5.03
C ARG A 20 -5.31 -18.99 5.86
N THR A 21 -4.10 -18.54 5.57
CA THR A 21 -2.87 -18.88 6.29
C THR A 21 -2.37 -17.69 7.11
N PRO A 22 -1.58 -17.88 8.17
CA PRO A 22 -1.03 -16.78 8.97
C PRO A 22 -0.25 -15.75 8.13
N ASP A 23 0.44 -16.21 7.09
CA ASP A 23 1.22 -15.36 6.18
C ASP A 23 0.37 -14.62 5.13
N LEU A 24 -0.97 -14.75 5.13
CA LEU A 24 -1.84 -14.14 4.12
C LEU A 24 -1.68 -12.61 4.09
N LEU A 25 -1.59 -11.96 5.26
CA LEU A 25 -1.34 -10.51 5.34
C LEU A 25 -0.05 -10.15 4.60
N ARG A 26 1.04 -10.86 4.90
CA ARG A 26 2.35 -10.64 4.28
C ARG A 26 2.28 -10.82 2.77
N ARG A 27 1.74 -11.93 2.30
CA ARG A 27 1.64 -12.21 0.85
C ARG A 27 0.82 -11.14 0.13
N THR A 28 -0.26 -10.69 0.75
CA THR A 28 -1.14 -9.64 0.19
C THR A 28 -0.44 -8.30 0.12
N ALA A 29 0.22 -7.88 1.21
CA ALA A 29 0.95 -6.62 1.25
C ALA A 29 2.17 -6.62 0.31
N LEU A 30 2.88 -7.74 0.20
CA LEU A 30 3.99 -7.88 -0.76
C LEU A 30 3.49 -7.84 -2.21
N ARG A 31 2.39 -8.52 -2.54
CA ARG A 31 1.78 -8.44 -3.88
C ARG A 31 1.42 -7.01 -4.26
N TRP A 32 0.95 -6.22 -3.30
CA TRP A 32 0.67 -4.80 -3.49
C TRP A 32 1.93 -3.95 -3.73
N VAL A 33 3.02 -4.23 -3.00
CA VAL A 33 4.31 -3.57 -3.24
C VAL A 33 4.82 -3.95 -4.63
N ASP A 34 4.77 -5.23 -4.99
CA ASP A 34 5.28 -5.76 -6.25
C ASP A 34 4.45 -5.30 -7.47
N SER A 35 3.16 -4.95 -7.28
CA SER A 35 2.34 -4.33 -8.34
C SER A 35 2.67 -2.85 -8.55
N THR A 36 3.45 -2.23 -7.65
CA THR A 36 3.92 -0.85 -7.80
C THR A 36 5.15 -0.82 -8.69
N GLY A 37 4.94 -0.68 -10.01
CA GLY A 37 6.02 -0.46 -10.96
C GLY A 37 6.66 0.93 -10.86
N GLU A 38 7.83 1.09 -11.51
CA GLU A 38 8.57 2.36 -11.60
C GLU A 38 7.72 3.51 -12.16
N GLU A 39 6.93 3.25 -13.21
CA GLU A 39 6.02 4.24 -13.80
C GLU A 39 5.03 4.81 -12.77
N ARG A 40 4.53 3.95 -11.87
CA ARG A 40 3.62 4.34 -10.80
C ARG A 40 4.32 5.20 -9.75
N LEU A 41 5.55 4.85 -9.38
CA LEU A 41 6.37 5.65 -8.46
C LEU A 41 6.65 7.04 -9.03
N GLN A 42 6.95 7.14 -10.32
CA GLN A 42 7.14 8.41 -11.00
C GLN A 42 5.85 9.25 -11.00
N GLY A 43 4.69 8.64 -11.24
CA GLY A 43 3.40 9.29 -11.09
C GLY A 43 3.14 9.81 -9.66
N MET A 44 3.50 9.03 -8.65
CA MET A 44 3.39 9.44 -7.24
C MET A 44 4.32 10.61 -6.89
N ARG A 45 5.57 10.61 -7.40
CA ARG A 45 6.51 11.73 -7.25
C ARG A 45 5.99 13.00 -7.91
N PHE A 46 5.49 12.88 -9.13
CA PHE A 46 4.88 13.99 -9.85
C PHE A 46 3.69 14.56 -9.08
N ALA A 47 2.82 13.70 -8.56
CA ALA A 47 1.67 14.13 -7.77
C ALA A 47 2.08 14.85 -6.46
N HIS A 48 3.14 14.38 -5.79
CA HIS A 48 3.67 15.04 -4.60
C HIS A 48 4.32 16.40 -4.91
N ALA A 49 5.11 16.50 -5.98
CA ALA A 49 5.72 17.75 -6.41
C ALA A 49 4.67 18.80 -6.80
N ASN A 50 3.50 18.36 -7.27
CA ASN A 50 2.38 19.20 -7.69
C ASN A 50 1.20 19.18 -6.69
N GLY A 51 1.47 18.86 -5.42
CA GLY A 51 0.47 18.61 -4.38
C GLY A 51 -0.69 19.62 -4.31
N PRO A 52 -0.45 20.95 -4.35
CA PRO A 52 -1.52 21.95 -4.33
C PRO A 52 -2.46 21.92 -5.55
N VAL A 53 -1.96 21.51 -6.72
CA VAL A 53 -2.76 21.37 -7.95
C VAL A 53 -3.55 20.07 -7.92
N MET A 54 -2.92 18.99 -7.47
CA MET A 54 -3.58 17.68 -7.36
C MET A 54 -4.65 17.64 -6.27
N GLN A 55 -4.47 18.35 -5.15
CA GLN A 55 -5.50 18.45 -4.10
C GLN A 55 -6.77 19.16 -4.58
N ARG A 56 -6.65 20.18 -5.46
CA ARG A 56 -7.82 20.83 -6.08
C ARG A 56 -8.55 19.92 -7.06
N LEU A 57 -7.82 19.01 -7.72
CA LEU A 57 -8.38 18.01 -8.64
C LEU A 57 -8.94 16.77 -7.93
N ALA A 58 -8.47 16.48 -6.71
CA ALA A 58 -8.82 15.28 -5.94
C ALA A 58 -9.97 15.48 -4.93
N ALA A 59 -10.53 16.70 -4.83
CA ALA A 59 -11.67 16.99 -3.96
C ALA A 59 -12.93 16.15 -4.27
N ASP A 60 -12.95 15.44 -5.41
CA ASP A 60 -14.01 14.50 -5.84
C ASP A 60 -13.68 13.00 -5.58
N GLY A 61 -12.58 12.67 -4.89
CA GLY A 61 -12.04 11.30 -4.82
C GLY A 61 -12.13 10.56 -3.47
N THR A 62 -12.55 9.29 -3.53
CA THR A 62 -12.60 8.28 -2.44
C THR A 62 -11.41 8.32 -1.47
N ASP A 63 -11.69 8.32 -0.15
CA ASP A 63 -10.69 8.30 0.92
C ASP A 63 -9.79 7.05 0.84
N ARG A 64 -8.46 7.24 0.77
CA ARG A 64 -7.47 6.15 0.72
C ARG A 64 -7.57 5.21 1.91
N ARG A 65 -8.02 5.70 3.08
CA ARG A 65 -8.26 4.86 4.27
C ARG A 65 -9.40 3.87 4.03
N SER A 66 -10.42 4.25 3.26
CA SER A 66 -11.51 3.35 2.87
C SER A 66 -11.03 2.24 1.93
N LEU A 67 -10.04 2.56 1.08
CA LEU A 67 -9.58 1.67 0.01
C LEU A 67 -8.96 0.35 0.53
N PHE A 68 -8.10 0.41 1.56
CA PHE A 68 -7.47 -0.80 2.12
C PHE A 68 -8.25 -1.44 3.27
N GLY A 69 -9.24 -0.75 3.84
CA GLY A 69 -10.08 -1.32 4.90
C GLY A 69 -10.68 -2.66 4.51
N ALA A 70 -11.24 -2.73 3.28
CA ALA A 70 -11.85 -3.95 2.74
C ALA A 70 -10.85 -5.12 2.53
N VAL A 71 -9.59 -4.81 2.22
CA VAL A 71 -8.52 -5.80 2.08
C VAL A 71 -8.11 -6.31 3.46
N ILE A 72 -7.91 -5.38 4.41
CA ILE A 72 -7.54 -5.69 5.79
C ILE A 72 -8.59 -6.57 6.46
N ASP A 73 -9.88 -6.30 6.23
CA ASP A 73 -10.99 -7.10 6.77
C ASP A 73 -11.03 -8.54 6.24
N ARG A 74 -10.44 -8.81 5.07
CA ARG A 74 -10.35 -10.17 4.50
C ARG A 74 -9.16 -10.95 5.01
N VAL A 75 -8.04 -10.27 5.24
CA VAL A 75 -6.77 -10.91 5.62
C VAL A 75 -6.58 -11.02 7.13
N LEU A 76 -7.25 -10.17 7.93
CA LEU A 76 -7.19 -10.22 9.39
C LEU A 76 -8.48 -10.82 9.98
N PRO A 77 -8.37 -11.64 11.04
CA PRO A 77 -9.52 -12.00 11.86
C PRO A 77 -10.22 -10.77 12.46
N GLY A 78 -11.55 -10.82 12.60
CA GLY A 78 -12.32 -9.74 13.23
C GLY A 78 -11.96 -9.48 14.70
N SER A 79 -11.29 -10.43 15.38
CA SER A 79 -10.81 -10.32 16.76
C SER A 79 -9.41 -9.69 16.88
N THR A 80 -8.80 -9.28 15.78
CA THR A 80 -7.45 -8.68 15.76
C THR A 80 -7.42 -7.37 16.55
N SER A 81 -6.36 -7.15 17.33
CA SER A 81 -6.24 -5.93 18.14
C SER A 81 -6.06 -4.69 17.27
N VAL A 82 -6.40 -3.51 17.81
CA VAL A 82 -6.21 -2.23 17.12
C VAL A 82 -4.75 -2.01 16.68
N PRO A 83 -3.73 -2.26 17.53
CA PRO A 83 -2.34 -2.13 17.12
C PRO A 83 -1.94 -3.03 15.93
N GLU A 84 -2.41 -4.27 15.90
CA GLU A 84 -2.14 -5.20 14.79
C GLU A 84 -2.82 -4.74 13.49
N ARG A 85 -4.06 -4.27 13.59
CA ARG A 85 -4.78 -3.68 12.44
C ARG A 85 -4.07 -2.43 11.90
N LEU A 86 -3.53 -1.59 12.78
CA LEU A 86 -2.72 -0.43 12.36
C LEU A 86 -1.41 -0.86 11.69
N ARG A 87 -0.72 -1.90 12.19
CA ARG A 87 0.47 -2.44 11.50
C ARG A 87 0.14 -2.96 10.11
N ALA A 88 -0.99 -3.65 9.94
CA ALA A 88 -1.44 -4.11 8.63
C ALA A 88 -1.67 -2.93 7.67
N GLN A 89 -2.34 -1.86 8.15
CA GLN A 89 -2.52 -0.64 7.36
C GLN A 89 -1.16 -0.02 6.97
N MET A 90 -0.23 0.08 7.91
CA MET A 90 1.13 0.60 7.65
C MET A 90 1.88 -0.24 6.60
N ALA A 91 1.65 -1.55 6.55
CA ALA A 91 2.27 -2.41 5.54
C ALA A 91 1.81 -2.05 4.11
N PHE A 92 0.53 -1.72 3.92
CA PHE A 92 0.00 -1.24 2.63
C PHE A 92 0.45 0.19 2.29
N ASP A 93 0.75 1.01 3.31
CA ASP A 93 1.24 2.38 3.15
C ASP A 93 2.77 2.48 2.95
N SER A 94 3.50 1.36 3.08
CA SER A 94 4.97 1.29 3.03
C SER A 94 5.59 1.95 1.79
N VAL A 95 4.99 1.79 0.60
CA VAL A 95 5.44 2.43 -0.64
C VAL A 95 5.37 3.95 -0.53
N SER A 96 4.27 4.48 0.01
CA SER A 96 4.10 5.94 0.17
C SER A 96 5.06 6.48 1.22
N ALA A 97 5.29 5.74 2.31
CA ALA A 97 6.23 6.09 3.35
C ALA A 97 7.69 6.11 2.83
N ALA A 98 8.10 5.08 2.09
CA ALA A 98 9.43 5.01 1.49
C ALA A 98 9.63 6.13 0.46
N LEU A 99 8.62 6.42 -0.34
CA LEU A 99 8.67 7.52 -1.32
C LEU A 99 8.82 8.88 -0.64
N PHE A 100 8.09 9.11 0.46
CA PHE A 100 8.21 10.33 1.25
C PHE A 100 9.62 10.44 1.87
N ALA A 101 10.14 9.35 2.46
CA ALA A 101 11.47 9.32 3.05
C ALA A 101 12.60 9.55 2.02
N ALA A 102 12.39 9.21 0.75
CA ALA A 102 13.36 9.45 -0.33
C ALA A 102 13.45 10.93 -0.77
N GLN A 103 12.52 11.80 -0.34
CA GLN A 103 12.56 13.20 -0.72
C GLN A 103 13.83 13.90 -0.20
N GLY A 104 14.52 14.61 -1.07
CA GLY A 104 15.79 15.27 -0.74
C GLY A 104 17.00 14.32 -0.64
N THR A 105 16.84 13.05 -1.03
CA THR A 105 17.92 12.06 -1.09
C THR A 105 18.30 11.73 -2.54
N THR A 106 19.38 10.96 -2.72
CA THR A 106 19.79 10.42 -4.04
C THR A 106 19.19 9.03 -4.33
N ALA A 107 18.16 8.60 -3.59
CA ALA A 107 17.58 7.26 -3.71
C ALA A 107 16.87 7.06 -5.06
N SER A 108 17.18 5.95 -5.72
CA SER A 108 16.51 5.50 -6.95
C SER A 108 15.11 4.94 -6.67
N ASP A 109 14.33 4.66 -7.72
CA ASP A 109 13.05 3.94 -7.57
C ASP A 109 13.25 2.54 -7.01
N ALA A 110 14.33 1.87 -7.42
CA ALA A 110 14.69 0.56 -6.90
C ALA A 110 14.98 0.62 -5.38
N ASP A 111 15.66 1.67 -4.90
CA ASP A 111 15.91 1.86 -3.46
C ASP A 111 14.60 2.08 -2.69
N VAL A 112 13.67 2.85 -3.26
CA VAL A 112 12.34 3.08 -2.67
C VAL A 112 11.54 1.78 -2.57
N LEU A 113 11.48 0.99 -3.64
CA LEU A 113 10.78 -0.29 -3.64
C LEU A 113 11.45 -1.30 -2.70
N ALA A 114 12.78 -1.36 -2.67
CA ALA A 114 13.52 -2.22 -1.76
C ALA A 114 13.24 -1.85 -0.29
N ALA A 115 13.23 -0.56 0.05
CA ALA A 115 12.90 -0.07 1.38
C ALA A 115 11.44 -0.37 1.76
N ALA A 116 10.49 -0.12 0.85
CA ALA A 116 9.08 -0.43 1.06
C ALA A 116 8.87 -1.93 1.32
N ARG A 117 9.46 -2.79 0.50
CA ARG A 117 9.41 -4.24 0.65
C ARG A 117 9.98 -4.69 2.00
N ALA A 118 11.14 -4.16 2.39
CA ALA A 118 11.75 -4.48 3.68
C ALA A 118 10.91 -4.01 4.88
N ALA A 119 10.24 -2.86 4.76
CA ALA A 119 9.31 -2.38 5.78
C ALA A 119 8.06 -3.28 5.88
N THR A 120 7.49 -3.68 4.75
CA THR A 120 6.35 -4.61 4.69
C THR A 120 6.66 -5.93 5.38
N VAL A 121 7.83 -6.52 5.14
CA VAL A 121 8.25 -7.76 5.83
C VAL A 121 8.28 -7.53 7.35
N ARG A 122 8.97 -6.49 7.82
CA ARG A 122 9.07 -6.18 9.26
C ARG A 122 7.72 -5.91 9.92
N LEU A 123 6.81 -5.25 9.22
CA LEU A 123 5.47 -4.94 9.73
C LEU A 123 4.55 -6.17 9.77
N THR A 124 4.94 -7.27 9.12
CA THR A 124 4.20 -8.53 8.99
C THR A 124 4.98 -9.73 9.53
N ASP A 125 6.03 -9.50 10.33
CA ASP A 125 6.89 -10.55 10.92
C ASP A 125 6.24 -11.29 12.10
N ASP A 126 5.18 -10.74 12.68
CA ASP A 126 4.46 -11.31 13.84
C ASP A 126 2.93 -11.45 13.61
N ALA A 127 2.48 -11.44 12.35
CA ALA A 127 1.05 -11.52 11.99
C ALA A 127 0.58 -12.95 11.73
#